data_AF-A0A967WCQ7-F1
#
_entry.id   AF-A0A967WCQ7-F1
#
_cell.length_a   1.000
_cell.length_b   1.000
_cell.length_c   1.000
_cell.angle_alpha   90.00
_cell.angle_beta   90.00
_cell.angle_gamma   90.00
#
_symmetry.space_group_name_H-M   'P 1'
#
loop_
_entity.id
_entity.type
_entity.pdbx_description
1 polymer ?
#
loop_
_entity_poly.entity_id
_entity_poly.type
_entity_poly.pdbx_seq_one_letter_code
_entity_poly.pdbx_strand_id
1 'polypeptide(L)' 'NNPEQEEAEEELEVQYSGEELEIGFNVTYLVDALSALESTQAELYFSDANSSCLIQPEGSSRCRYVVMPMRL' A
#
# COMPACT_ATOMS: atom_id res chain seq x y z
N ASN A 1 8.98 -3.89 -29.14
CA ASN A 1 8.09 -2.89 -29.76
C ASN A 1 6.64 -3.38 -29.70
N ASN A 2 6.03 -3.26 -28.53
CA ASN A 2 4.57 -3.24 -28.37
C ASN A 2 4.26 -2.10 -27.39
N PRO A 3 3.99 -0.86 -27.87
CA PRO A 3 4.25 0.33 -27.05
C PRO A 3 3.15 0.79 -26.09
N GLU A 4 2.01 0.11 -25.92
CA GLU A 4 0.84 0.72 -25.23
C GLU A 4 -0.03 -0.19 -24.33
N GLN A 5 0.40 -1.41 -23.93
CA GLN A 5 -0.36 -2.24 -22.98
C GLN A 5 0.56 -3.10 -22.09
N GLU A 6 1.30 -2.45 -21.20
CA GLU A 6 1.97 -3.14 -20.08
C GLU A 6 1.11 -2.95 -18.82
N GLU A 7 -0.07 -3.57 -18.81
CA GLU A 7 -0.83 -3.75 -17.58
C GLU A 7 -0.15 -4.86 -16.76
N ALA A 8 0.22 -4.54 -15.52
CA ALA A 8 0.78 -5.50 -14.58
C ALA A 8 -0.23 -5.70 -13.44
N GLU A 9 -0.63 -6.94 -13.24
CA GLU A 9 -1.51 -7.35 -12.15
C GLU A 9 -0.75 -8.35 -11.27
N GLU A 10 -0.70 -8.07 -9.98
CA GLU A 10 -0.11 -8.94 -8.97
C GLU A 10 -1.13 -9.21 -7.87
N GLU A 11 -1.25 -10.48 -7.48
CA GLU A 11 -2.08 -10.91 -6.36
C GLU A 11 -1.17 -11.33 -5.21
N LEU A 12 -1.49 -10.88 -3.99
CA LEU A 12 -0.74 -11.18 -2.77
C LEU A 12 -1.70 -11.70 -1.71
N GLU A 13 -1.35 -12.80 -1.05
CA GLU A 13 -2.09 -13.28 0.11
C GLU A 13 -1.89 -12.32 1.29
N VAL A 14 -2.99 -11.76 1.79
CA VAL A 14 -3.00 -10.84 2.93
C VAL A 14 -4.05 -11.25 3.95
N GLN A 15 -3.83 -10.88 5.22
CA GLN A 15 -4.84 -11.03 6.27
C GLN A 15 -5.73 -9.78 6.28
N TYR A 16 -6.83 -9.83 5.54
CA TYR A 16 -7.80 -8.73 5.46
C TYR A 16 -9.22 -9.23 5.79
N SER A 17 -9.90 -8.51 6.69
CA SER A 17 -11.26 -8.86 7.16
C SER A 17 -12.25 -7.71 7.05
N GLY A 18 -11.85 -6.61 6.41
CA GLY A 18 -12.72 -5.47 6.13
C GLY A 18 -13.58 -5.68 4.87
N GLU A 19 -14.35 -4.66 4.53
CA GLU A 19 -15.12 -4.63 3.28
C GLU A 19 -14.20 -4.49 2.06
N GLU A 20 -14.63 -4.97 0.89
CA GLU A 20 -13.90 -4.81 -0.36
C GLU A 20 -13.66 -3.32 -0.65
N LEU A 21 -12.42 -2.97 -0.99
CA LEU A 21 -12.00 -1.61 -1.29
C LEU A 21 -11.08 -1.58 -2.50
N GLU A 22 -11.16 -0.49 -3.27
CA GLU A 22 -10.29 -0.21 -4.39
C GLU A 22 -9.71 1.19 -4.20
N ILE A 23 -8.37 1.30 -4.19
CA ILE A 23 -7.65 2.55 -3.95
C ILE A 23 -6.44 2.63 -4.87
N GLY A 24 -6.31 3.75 -5.59
CA GLY A 24 -5.12 4.07 -6.36
C GLY A 24 -4.04 4.69 -5.48
N PHE A 25 -2.80 4.21 -5.58
CA PHE A 25 -1.65 4.80 -4.91
C PHE A 25 -0.52 5.08 -5.90
N ASN A 26 0.34 6.03 -5.53
CA ASN A 26 1.63 6.16 -6.20
C ASN A 26 2.53 4.98 -5.78
N VAL A 27 2.84 4.09 -6.73
CA VAL A 27 3.65 2.88 -6.47
C VAL A 27 5.03 3.22 -5.88
N THR A 28 5.65 4.33 -6.30
CA THR A 28 6.97 4.74 -5.78
C THR A 28 6.89 5.03 -4.29
N TYR A 29 5.84 5.71 -3.83
CA TYR A 29 5.67 6.01 -2.40
C TYR A 29 5.40 4.76 -1.57
N LEU A 30 4.65 3.79 -2.11
CA LEU A 30 4.45 2.51 -1.44
C LEU A 30 5.76 1.74 -1.29
N VAL A 31 6.53 1.61 -2.36
CA VAL A 31 7.82 0.90 -2.35
C VAL A 31 8.82 1.58 -1.42
N ASP A 32 8.90 2.91 -1.44
CA ASP A 32 9.79 3.68 -0.56
C ASP A 32 9.41 3.50 0.92
N ALA A 33 8.12 3.58 1.24
CA ALA A 33 7.63 3.40 2.61
C ALA A 33 7.89 1.98 3.11
N LEU A 34 7.62 0.95 2.30
CA LEU A 34 7.85 -0.45 2.66
C LEU A 34 9.34 -0.76 2.81
N SER A 35 10.19 -0.24 1.92
CA SER A 35 11.65 -0.44 1.95
C SER A 35 12.31 0.20 3.17
N ALA A 36 11.67 1.21 3.76
CA ALA A 36 12.14 1.87 4.97
C ALA A 36 11.68 1.18 6.27
N LEU A 37 10.89 0.10 6.18
CA LEU A 37 10.51 -0.71 7.33
C LEU A 37 11.61 -1.70 7.67
N GLU A 38 12.03 -1.71 8.94
CA GLU A 38 12.98 -2.69 9.48
C GLU A 38 12.24 -3.94 10.01
N SER A 39 11.32 -4.51 9.21
CA SER A 39 10.52 -5.68 9.58
C SER A 39 10.25 -6.59 8.37
N THR A 40 9.96 -7.86 8.64
CA THR A 40 9.57 -8.83 7.60
C THR A 40 8.10 -8.70 7.21
N GLN A 41 7.26 -8.15 8.09
CA GLN A 41 5.84 -7.92 7.86
C GLN A 41 5.50 -6.45 8.07
N ALA A 42 4.56 -5.94 7.26
CA ALA A 42 4.03 -4.59 7.33
C ALA A 42 2.52 -4.65 7.57
N GLU A 43 2.01 -3.73 8.39
CA GLU A 43 0.59 -3.52 8.59
C GLU A 43 0.15 -2.27 7.83
N LEU A 44 -0.84 -2.43 6.96
CA LEU A 44 -1.46 -1.33 6.21
C LEU A 44 -2.86 -1.08 6.74
N TYR A 45 -3.13 0.16 7.11
CA TYR A 45 -4.42 0.59 7.64
C TYR A 45 -5.10 1.49 6.62
N PHE A 46 -6.30 1.06 6.22
CA PHE A 46 -7.16 1.78 5.28
C PHE A 46 -8.42 2.25 6.01
N SER A 47 -8.90 3.45 5.65
CA SER A 47 -10.17 3.97 6.17
C SER A 47 -11.24 3.98 5.07
N ASP A 48 -10.97 4.68 3.97
CA ASP A 48 -11.79 4.71 2.76
C ASP A 48 -10.90 5.02 1.54
N ALA A 49 -11.47 4.97 0.34
CA ALA A 49 -10.72 5.17 -0.90
C ALA A 49 -10.17 6.59 -1.13
N ASN A 50 -10.62 7.58 -0.33
CA ASN A 50 -10.16 8.96 -0.43
C ASN A 50 -9.22 9.34 0.73
N SER A 51 -9.05 8.45 1.70
CA SER A 51 -8.28 8.66 2.90
C SER A 51 -6.86 8.14 2.75
N SER A 52 -5.94 8.73 3.51
CA SER A 52 -4.55 8.30 3.56
C SER A 52 -4.41 6.87 4.07
N CYS A 53 -3.49 6.10 3.48
CA CYS A 53 -3.06 4.82 4.02
C CYS A 53 -1.94 5.03 5.04
N LEU A 54 -2.06 4.38 6.21
CA LEU A 54 -1.01 4.33 7.22
C LEU A 54 -0.27 2.99 7.12
N ILE A 55 1.05 3.05 7.05
CA ILE A 55 1.95 1.90 6.94
C ILE A 55 2.89 1.89 8.15
N GLN A 56 2.99 0.75 8.83
CA GLN A 56 3.89 0.58 9.98
C GLN A 56 4.43 -0.87 10.03
N PRO A 57 5.56 -1.11 10.71
CA PRO A 57 6.07 -2.46 10.89
C PRO A 57 5.19 -3.27 11.85
N GLU A 58 5.04 -4.57 11.61
CA GLU A 58 4.31 -5.46 12.52
C GLU A 58 4.91 -5.40 13.94
N GLY A 59 4.05 -5.24 14.95
CA GLY A 59 4.47 -5.24 16.35
C GLY A 59 5.21 -3.97 16.83
N SER A 60 5.33 -2.92 16.00
CA SER A 60 5.94 -1.64 16.42
C SER A 60 5.26 -0.43 15.80
N SER A 61 4.85 0.51 16.66
CA SER A 61 4.25 1.79 16.25
C SER A 61 5.22 2.97 16.26
N ARG A 62 6.52 2.70 16.40
CA ARG A 62 7.55 3.75 16.49
C ARG A 62 7.84 4.43 15.16
N CYS A 63 7.62 3.70 14.07
CA CYS A 63 7.81 4.19 12.71
C CYS A 63 6.48 4.08 11.96
N ARG A 64 6.00 5.20 11.42
CA ARG A 64 4.72 5.31 10.76
C ARG A 64 4.89 6.13 9.50
N TYR A 65 4.48 5.58 8.37
CA TYR A 65 4.47 6.23 7.08
C TYR A 65 3.04 6.47 6.64
N VAL A 66 2.79 7.62 6.03
CA VAL A 66 1.47 7.98 5.53
C VAL A 66 1.58 8.23 4.04
N VAL A 67 0.79 7.50 3.25
CA VAL A 67 0.73 7.65 1.79
C VAL A 67 -0.65 8.14 1.40
N MET A 68 -0.69 9.22 0.63
CA MET A 68 -1.95 9.78 0.13
C MET A 68 -2.43 9.01 -1.10
N PRO A 69 -3.73 8.73 -1.23
CA PRO A 69 -4.28 8.09 -2.41
C PRO A 69 -4.18 9.05 -3.60
N MET A 70 -4.06 8.47 -4.79
CA MET A 70 -4.21 9.17 -6.05
C MET A 70 -5.60 8.88 -6.60
N ARG A 71 -6.22 9.93 -7.15
CA ARG A 71 -7.49 9.78 -7.85
C ARG A 71 -7.19 9.29 -9.27
N LEU A 72 -7.64 8.07 -9.58
CA LEU A 72 -7.67 7.50 -10.93
C LEU A 72 -8.80 8.17 -11.74
#